data_AF-A0A1Q7QG78-F1
#
_entry.id   AF-A0A1Q7QG78-F1
#
_cell.length_a   1.000
_cell.length_b   1.000
_cell.length_c   1.000
_cell.angle_alpha   90.00
_cell.angle_beta   90.00
_cell.angle_gamma   90.00
#
_symmetry.space_group_name_H-M   'P 1'
#
loop_
_entity.id
_entity.type
_entity.pdbx_description
1 polymer ?
#
loop_
_entity_poly.entity_id
_entity_poly.type
_entity_poly.pdbx_seq_one_letter_code
_entity_poly.pdbx_strand_id
1 'polypeptide(L)'
;MSEKRGGPSPGWTKSKPKRSPVRSTSGKWWPYAIAGGVVVLVAAFVAVTQFGHAGSGGGGGASGGLAVGSPVPTDAVPSSDGRTVSLTDFRGSKLVVYFYEGGA
;
A
#
# COMPACT_ATOMS: atom_id res chain seq x y z
N MET A 1 -45.68 -64.58 -45.21
CA MET A 1 -45.24 -64.02 -46.51
C MET A 1 -45.28 -62.51 -46.35
N SER A 2 -44.24 -61.87 -45.80
CA SER A 2 -42.99 -61.45 -46.47
C SER A 2 -43.24 -60.59 -47.71
N GLU A 3 -43.34 -59.28 -47.53
CA GLU A 3 -42.73 -58.33 -48.47
C GLU A 3 -42.02 -57.22 -47.69
N LYS A 4 -40.77 -57.51 -47.34
CA LYS A 4 -39.72 -56.51 -47.17
C LYS A 4 -39.42 -55.92 -48.55
N ARG A 5 -39.50 -54.61 -48.71
CA ARG A 5 -38.73 -53.87 -49.73
C ARG A 5 -37.95 -52.76 -49.05
N GLY A 6 -36.66 -52.99 -48.90
CA GLY A 6 -35.70 -51.98 -48.52
C GLY A 6 -35.39 -51.05 -49.70
N GLY A 7 -35.20 -49.78 -49.38
CA GLY A 7 -34.60 -48.73 -50.22
C GLY A 7 -33.90 -47.71 -49.29
N PRO A 8 -32.92 -46.92 -49.78
CA PRO A 8 -31.58 -46.88 -49.19
C PRO A 8 -31.24 -45.64 -48.34
N SER A 9 -30.48 -45.88 -47.24
CA SER A 9 -29.21 -45.21 -46.83
C SER A 9 -29.14 -43.66 -46.63
N PRO A 10 -28.09 -43.11 -46.00
CA PRO A 10 -28.18 -42.50 -44.68
C PRO A 10 -27.87 -40.99 -44.68
N GLY A 11 -28.82 -40.16 -44.27
CA GLY A 11 -28.59 -38.75 -43.99
C GLY A 11 -28.08 -38.54 -42.56
N TRP A 12 -26.78 -38.70 -42.32
CA TRP A 12 -26.18 -38.32 -41.03
C TRP A 12 -26.12 -36.78 -40.94
N THR A 13 -27.15 -36.17 -40.37
CA THR A 13 -27.10 -34.76 -39.97
C THR A 13 -26.41 -34.66 -38.62
N LYS A 14 -25.16 -34.18 -38.65
CA LYS A 14 -24.36 -33.87 -37.46
C LYS A 14 -24.93 -32.61 -36.81
N SER A 15 -25.95 -32.76 -35.98
CA SER A 15 -26.45 -31.69 -35.12
C SER A 15 -25.41 -31.39 -34.04
N LYS A 16 -24.70 -30.27 -34.23
CA LYS A 16 -23.77 -29.69 -33.25
C LYS A 16 -24.47 -29.60 -31.88
N PRO A 17 -23.85 -30.03 -30.77
CA PRO A 17 -24.43 -29.78 -29.46
C PRO A 17 -24.48 -28.26 -29.25
N LYS A 18 -25.69 -27.71 -29.24
CA LYS A 18 -25.95 -26.36 -28.74
C LYS A 18 -25.43 -26.35 -27.30
N ARG A 19 -24.28 -25.71 -27.08
CA ARG A 19 -23.84 -25.30 -25.75
C ARG A 19 -25.00 -24.55 -25.11
N SER A 20 -25.55 -25.11 -24.05
CA SER A 20 -26.52 -24.41 -23.21
C SER A 20 -25.92 -23.05 -22.85
N PRO A 21 -26.62 -21.93 -23.08
CA PRO A 21 -26.20 -20.68 -22.47
C PRO A 21 -26.31 -20.93 -20.97
N VAL A 22 -25.17 -20.93 -20.29
CA VAL A 22 -25.14 -20.87 -18.83
C VAL A 22 -25.94 -19.64 -18.48
N ARG A 23 -27.13 -19.90 -17.95
CA ARG A 23 -28.10 -18.91 -17.53
C ARG A 23 -27.35 -17.95 -16.62
N SER A 24 -27.11 -16.75 -17.11
CA SER A 24 -26.53 -15.65 -16.35
C SER A 24 -27.43 -15.42 -15.15
N THR A 25 -27.05 -16.02 -14.01
CA THR A 25 -27.57 -15.68 -12.68
C THR A 25 -26.89 -14.38 -12.23
N SER A 26 -26.97 -13.36 -13.09
CA SER A 26 -26.54 -11.99 -12.84
C SER A 26 -27.70 -11.25 -12.19
N GLY A 27 -27.50 -10.78 -10.97
CA GLY A 27 -28.42 -9.80 -10.40
C GLY A 27 -28.20 -9.45 -8.94
N LYS A 28 -27.56 -10.32 -8.15
CA LYS A 28 -27.52 -10.13 -6.68
C LYS A 28 -26.12 -10.19 -6.07
N TRP A 29 -25.18 -10.89 -6.71
CA TRP A 29 -23.83 -11.03 -6.14
C TRP A 29 -22.87 -9.88 -6.51
N TRP A 30 -23.12 -9.22 -7.64
CA TRP A 30 -22.30 -8.13 -8.14
C TRP A 30 -22.06 -6.97 -7.14
N PRO A 31 -23.04 -6.51 -6.34
CA PRO A 31 -22.77 -5.48 -5.33
C PRO A 31 -21.79 -5.95 -4.25
N TYR A 32 -21.77 -7.24 -3.90
CA TYR A 32 -20.82 -7.78 -2.92
C TYR A 32 -19.40 -7.87 -3.48
N ALA A 33 -19.25 -8.12 -4.79
CA ALA A 33 -17.94 -8.09 -5.45
C ALA A 33 -17.35 -6.67 -5.46
N ILE A 34 -18.18 -5.65 -5.70
CA ILE A 34 -17.76 -4.24 -5.62
C ILE A 34 -17.42 -3.86 -4.17
N ALA A 35 -18.28 -4.21 -3.21
CA ALA A 35 -18.03 -3.93 -1.80
C ALA A 35 -16.74 -4.60 -1.28
N GLY A 36 -16.49 -5.85 -1.66
CA GLY A 36 -15.24 -6.55 -1.34
C GLY A 36 -14.02 -5.87 -1.96
N GLY A 37 -14.11 -5.43 -3.22
CA GLY A 37 -13.05 -4.67 -3.88
C GLY A 37 -12.73 -3.36 -3.17
N VAL A 38 -13.75 -2.59 -2.77
CA VAL A 38 -13.55 -1.33 -2.03
C VAL A 38 -12.91 -1.59 -0.67
N VAL A 39 -13.34 -2.61 0.07
CA VAL A 39 -12.74 -2.96 1.37
C VAL A 39 -11.26 -3.33 1.22
N VAL A 40 -10.89 -4.10 0.19
CA VAL A 40 -9.49 -4.45 -0.08
C VAL A 40 -8.67 -3.20 -0.45
N LEU A 41 -9.22 -2.28 -1.25
CA LEU A 41 -8.54 -1.03 -1.60
C LEU A 41 -8.35 -0.09 -0.40
N VAL A 42 -9.36 0.04 0.48
CA VAL A 42 -9.24 0.84 1.70
C VAL A 42 -8.23 0.22 2.66
N ALA A 43 -8.27 -1.10 2.85
CA ALA A 43 -7.28 -1.79 3.68
C ALA A 43 -5.85 -1.65 3.12
N ALA A 44 -5.68 -1.75 1.79
CA ALA A 44 -4.40 -1.53 1.13
C ALA A 44 -3.93 -0.07 1.28
N PHE A 45 -4.82 0.90 1.14
CA PHE A 45 -4.49 2.32 1.33
C PHE A 45 -4.07 2.63 2.78
N VAL A 46 -4.79 2.08 3.77
CA VAL A 46 -4.42 2.18 5.19
C VAL A 46 -3.08 1.48 5.45
N ALA A 47 -2.84 0.31 4.87
CA ALA A 47 -1.55 -0.37 4.97
C ALA A 47 -0.41 0.45 4.33
N VAL A 48 -0.61 1.04 3.15
CA VAL A 48 0.40 1.88 2.49
C VAL A 48 0.68 3.16 3.30
N THR A 49 -0.35 3.81 3.82
CA THR A 49 -0.20 5.07 4.56
C THR A 49 0.32 4.88 5.98
N GLN A 50 -0.09 3.81 6.68
CA GLN A 50 0.26 3.60 8.09
C GLN A 50 1.35 2.55 8.31
N PHE A 51 1.34 1.46 7.55
CA PHE A 51 2.37 0.41 7.63
C PHE A 51 3.54 0.62 6.67
N GLY A 52 3.38 1.40 5.59
CA GLY A 52 4.50 1.85 4.75
C GLY A 52 5.49 2.79 5.49
N HIS A 53 5.07 3.34 6.64
CA HIS A 53 5.93 4.07 7.58
C HIS A 53 6.46 3.19 8.73
N ALA A 54 5.98 1.95 8.88
CA ALA A 54 6.32 1.05 9.98
C ALA A 54 7.26 -0.07 9.49
N GLY A 55 8.39 0.30 8.89
CA GLY A 55 9.27 -0.68 8.27
C GLY A 55 10.60 -0.15 7.75
N SER A 56 11.28 0.72 8.49
CA SER A 56 12.73 0.92 8.37
C SER A 56 13.23 1.57 9.64
N GLY A 57 14.07 0.85 10.39
CA GLY A 57 14.63 1.35 11.63
C GLY A 57 15.48 2.61 11.46
N GLY A 58 15.63 3.35 12.56
CA GLY A 58 16.76 4.23 12.78
C GLY A 58 16.73 5.57 12.04
N GLY A 59 15.75 6.41 12.34
CA GLY A 59 15.81 7.83 11.99
C GLY A 59 14.70 8.55 12.73
N GLY A 60 15.07 9.41 13.68
CA GLY A 60 14.15 10.23 14.45
C GLY A 60 13.28 11.07 13.52
N GLY A 61 12.10 10.55 13.17
CA GLY A 61 11.07 11.26 12.44
C GLY A 61 10.47 12.30 13.36
N ALA A 62 10.95 13.53 13.21
CA ALA A 62 10.48 14.77 13.81
C ALA A 62 8.99 14.73 14.20
N SER A 63 8.73 14.39 15.46
CA SER A 63 7.39 14.42 16.04
C SER A 63 7.51 14.98 17.45
N GLY A 64 7.48 16.30 17.53
CA GLY A 64 7.54 17.06 18.78
C GLY A 64 8.98 17.40 19.18
N GLY A 65 9.19 18.66 19.55
CA GLY A 65 10.48 19.14 20.05
C GLY A 65 10.97 18.36 21.26
N LEU A 66 12.24 18.58 21.63
CA LEU A 66 12.87 17.89 22.75
C LEU A 66 12.06 18.10 24.05
N ALA A 67 11.66 17.00 24.69
CA ALA A 67 10.90 17.04 25.94
C ALA A 67 11.70 17.76 27.05
N VAL A 68 10.99 18.53 27.89
CA VAL A 68 11.62 19.23 29.02
C VAL A 68 12.28 18.21 29.96
N GLY A 69 13.54 18.45 30.31
CA GLY A 69 14.34 17.55 31.15
C GLY A 69 15.00 16.40 30.41
N SER A 70 14.67 16.18 29.13
CA SER A 70 15.41 15.24 28.29
C SER A 70 16.83 15.76 28.06
N PRO A 71 17.86 14.89 28.04
CA PRO A 71 19.18 15.28 27.58
C PRO A 71 19.11 15.87 26.17
N VAL A 72 19.88 16.94 25.96
CA VAL A 72 20.04 17.56 24.64
C VAL A 72 20.84 16.66 23.72
N PRO A 73 20.51 16.59 22.40
CA PRO A 73 21.35 15.93 21.43
C PRO A 73 22.80 16.46 21.48
N THR A 74 23.76 15.57 21.28
CA THR A 74 25.19 15.91 21.24
C THR A 74 25.65 16.25 19.83
N ASP A 75 24.74 16.78 19.01
CA ASP A 75 25.04 17.10 17.61
C ASP A 75 26.07 18.21 17.52
N ALA A 76 27.01 18.03 16.60
CA ALA A 76 28.09 18.97 16.33
C ALA A 76 27.84 19.69 15.00
N VAL A 77 28.02 21.00 15.00
CA VAL A 77 27.72 21.87 13.86
C VAL A 77 28.99 22.59 13.42
N PRO A 78 29.24 22.73 12.10
CA PRO A 78 30.32 23.59 11.63
C PRO A 78 30.06 25.06 12.00
N SER A 79 31.06 25.68 12.60
CA SER A 79 31.12 27.13 12.80
C SER A 79 31.54 27.82 11.51
N SER A 80 31.20 29.11 11.40
CA SER A 80 31.67 30.01 10.33
C SER A 80 33.19 30.09 10.24
N ASP A 81 33.91 29.80 11.34
CA ASP A 81 35.37 29.78 11.37
C ASP A 81 35.98 28.43 10.92
N GLY A 82 35.15 27.51 10.41
CA GLY A 82 35.57 26.17 9.95
C GLY A 82 35.84 25.17 11.08
N ARG A 83 35.67 25.56 12.34
CA ARG A 83 35.76 24.66 13.50
C ARG A 83 34.44 23.93 13.72
N THR A 84 34.50 22.72 14.24
CA THR A 84 33.30 22.01 14.71
C THR A 84 32.97 22.44 16.13
N VAL A 85 31.71 22.76 16.40
CA VAL A 85 31.22 23.19 17.72
C VAL A 85 30.12 22.23 18.19
N SER A 86 30.20 21.78 19.43
CA SER A 86 29.20 20.90 20.04
C SER A 86 28.55 21.54 21.26
N LEU A 87 27.30 21.17 21.53
CA LEU A 87 26.61 21.55 22.76
C LEU A 87 27.28 20.98 24.03
N THR A 88 28.08 19.92 23.89
CA THR A 88 28.86 19.35 25.01
C THR A 88 29.94 20.31 25.50
N ASP A 89 30.44 21.20 24.65
CA ASP A 89 31.55 22.10 24.98
C ASP A 89 31.11 23.22 25.95
N PHE A 90 29.79 23.43 26.07
CA PHE A 90 29.18 24.47 26.89
C PHE A 90 28.49 23.93 28.15
N ARG A 91 28.83 22.70 28.58
CA ARG A 91 28.31 22.12 29.82
C ARG A 91 28.63 23.02 31.02
N GLY A 92 27.69 23.09 31.96
CA GLY A 92 27.79 23.98 33.13
C GLY A 92 27.33 25.41 32.89
N SER A 93 26.99 25.77 31.64
CA SER A 93 26.42 27.08 31.29
C SER A 93 24.95 26.95 30.87
N LYS A 94 24.15 28.00 31.10
CA LYS A 94 22.78 28.11 30.60
C LYS A 94 22.80 28.72 29.21
N LEU A 95 22.21 28.03 28.24
CA LEU A 95 22.28 28.38 26.83
C LEU A 95 20.88 28.48 26.22
N VAL A 96 20.79 29.22 25.12
CA VAL A 96 19.63 29.26 24.23
C VAL A 96 20.11 28.87 22.85
N VAL A 97 19.49 27.85 22.25
CA VAL A 97 19.79 27.41 20.88
C VAL A 97 18.76 28.05 19.96
N TYR A 98 19.22 28.80 18.97
CA TYR A 98 18.37 29.50 18.02
C TYR A 98 18.45 28.84 16.64
N PHE A 99 17.31 28.43 16.11
CA PHE A 99 17.18 27.86 14.77
C PHE A 99 16.53 28.89 13.85
N TYR A 100 17.10 29.13 12.68
CA TYR A 100 16.57 30.07 11.69
C TYR A 100 16.66 29.46 10.27
N GLU A 101 15.67 29.79 9.45
CA GLU A 101 15.66 29.49 8.01
C GLU A 101 16.56 30.51 7.31
N GLY A 102 17.64 30.06 6.68
CA GLY A 102 18.55 30.94 5.93
C GLY A 102 20.04 30.59 6.04
N GLY A 103 20.40 29.33 5.84
CA GLY A 103 21.79 28.87 5.81
C GLY A 103 22.08 28.01 4.58
N ALA A 104 22.19 28.65 3.41
CA ALA A 104 22.83 28.11 2.22
C ALA A 104 23.44 29.26 1.41
#